data_AF-Q32CE7-F1
#
_entry.id   AF-Q32CE7-F1
#
_cell.length_a   1.000
_cell.length_b   1.000
_cell.length_c   1.000
_cell.angle_alpha   90.00
_cell.angle_beta   90.00
_cell.angle_gamma   90.00
#
_symmetry.space_group_name_H-M   'P 1'
#
loop_
_entity.id
_entity.type
_entity.pdbx_description
1 polymer ?
#
loop_
_entity_poly.entity_id
_entity_poly.type
_entity_poly.pdbx_seq_one_letter_code
_entity_poly.pdbx_strand_id
1 'polypeptide(L)'
;MRNFIFLIAFFCSSVFATQIPVPESPKYVNDLTGTLTNSEVNTLTNQIKALTQKSHAQLVVLVVETTGDETIEQYATRVFDSWKPGDKDRDDGVLR
;
A
#
# COMPACT_ATOMS: atom_id res chain seq x y z
N MET A 1 32.90 -43.11 9.11
CA MET A 1 31.80 -42.92 8.13
C MET A 1 30.45 -42.56 8.76
N ARG A 2 30.22 -42.76 10.07
CA ARG A 2 28.89 -42.55 10.70
C ARG A 2 28.53 -41.10 11.06
N ASN A 3 29.48 -40.17 11.08
CA ASN A 3 29.24 -38.82 11.64
C ASN A 3 29.02 -37.72 10.58
N PHE A 4 29.21 -37.99 9.29
CA PHE A 4 29.16 -36.94 8.27
C PHE A 4 27.75 -36.68 7.71
N ILE A 5 26.84 -37.66 7.83
CA ILE A 5 25.47 -37.55 7.29
C ILE A 5 24.58 -36.56 8.09
N PHE A 6 24.93 -36.27 9.35
CA PHE A 6 24.13 -35.36 10.18
C PHE A 6 24.33 -33.87 9.87
N LEU A 7 25.37 -33.47 9.12
CA LEU A 7 25.64 -32.04 8.89
C LEU A 7 24.90 -31.44 7.68
N ILE A 8 24.38 -32.24 6.75
CA ILE A 8 23.74 -31.73 5.52
C ILE A 8 22.26 -31.37 5.73
N ALA A 9 21.61 -31.85 6.79
CA ALA A 9 20.17 -31.68 6.98
C ALA A 9 19.74 -30.28 7.50
N PHE A 10 20.68 -29.40 7.85
CA PHE A 10 20.36 -28.09 8.45
C PHE A 10 20.53 -26.89 7.49
N PHE A 11 20.57 -27.12 6.18
CA PHE A 11 20.45 -26.03 5.20
C PHE A 11 18.97 -25.71 5.00
N CYS A 12 18.35 -25.15 6.05
CA CYS A 12 17.01 -24.60 5.95
C CYS A 12 17.12 -23.31 5.14
N SER A 13 16.84 -23.39 3.84
CA SER A 13 16.74 -22.22 2.98
C SER A 13 15.57 -21.37 3.48
N SER A 14 15.84 -20.39 4.33
CA SER A 14 14.87 -19.33 4.62
C SER A 14 14.56 -18.64 3.30
N VAL A 15 13.40 -18.93 2.72
CA VAL A 15 12.84 -18.09 1.66
C VAL A 15 12.46 -16.78 2.34
N PHE A 16 13.30 -15.76 2.14
CA PHE A 16 12.94 -14.40 2.48
C PHE A 16 12.02 -13.87 1.38
N ALA A 17 10.77 -13.59 1.74
CA ALA A 17 9.87 -12.87 0.86
C ALA A 17 10.28 -11.40 0.81
N THR A 18 10.42 -10.86 -0.41
CA THR A 18 10.62 -9.43 -0.62
C THR A 18 9.30 -8.68 -0.41
N GLN A 19 9.29 -7.76 0.56
CA GLN A 19 8.14 -6.92 0.87
C GLN A 19 7.83 -5.96 -0.29
N ILE A 20 6.55 -5.74 -0.59
CA ILE A 20 6.12 -4.80 -1.63
C ILE A 20 6.45 -3.37 -1.20
N PRO A 21 7.16 -2.58 -2.03
CA PRO A 21 7.50 -1.21 -1.69
C PRO A 21 6.25 -0.33 -1.56
N VAL A 22 6.33 0.65 -0.67
CA VAL A 22 5.32 1.72 -0.60
C VAL A 22 5.62 2.71 -1.73
N PRO A 23 4.62 3.08 -2.56
CA PRO A 23 4.86 4.02 -3.66
C PRO A 23 5.19 5.42 -3.11
N GLU A 24 6.01 6.17 -3.83
CA GLU A 24 6.36 7.54 -3.45
C GLU A 24 5.35 8.56 -3.99
N SER A 25 5.25 9.72 -3.33
CA SER A 25 4.54 10.91 -3.82
C SER A 25 3.03 10.69 -4.10
N PRO A 26 2.19 10.53 -3.06
CA PRO A 26 0.78 10.26 -3.24
C PRO A 26 0.02 11.38 -3.96
N LYS A 27 -0.86 10.97 -4.87
CA LYS A 27 -1.95 11.78 -5.44
C LYS A 27 -3.27 11.39 -4.75
N TYR A 28 -4.37 12.05 -5.10
CA TYR A 28 -5.71 11.62 -4.62
C TYR A 28 -6.10 10.22 -5.11
N VAL A 29 -5.69 9.85 -6.32
CA VAL A 29 -5.88 8.51 -6.90
C VAL A 29 -4.55 8.04 -7.45
N ASN A 30 -4.09 6.89 -6.98
CA ASN A 30 -2.83 6.27 -7.33
C ASN A 30 -3.13 4.88 -7.89
N ASP A 31 -3.36 4.81 -9.20
CA ASP A 31 -3.53 3.52 -9.86
C ASP A 31 -2.20 3.07 -10.47
N LEU A 32 -1.62 2.03 -9.87
CA LEU A 32 -0.34 1.46 -10.31
C LEU A 32 -0.52 0.27 -11.27
N THR A 33 -1.77 -0.06 -11.58
CA THR A 33 -2.14 -1.24 -12.36
C THR A 33 -2.64 -0.87 -13.76
N GLY A 34 -3.08 0.38 -13.94
CA GLY A 34 -3.76 0.82 -15.16
C GLY A 34 -5.17 0.25 -15.29
N THR A 35 -5.77 -0.20 -14.19
CA THR A 35 -7.15 -0.70 -14.14
C THR A 35 -8.14 0.41 -14.51
N LEU A 36 -7.85 1.65 -14.11
CA LEU A 36 -8.68 2.82 -14.35
C LEU A 36 -8.22 3.57 -15.60
N THR A 37 -9.18 3.97 -16.42
CA THR A 37 -8.93 4.90 -17.51
C THR A 37 -8.61 6.30 -16.97
N ASN A 38 -7.94 7.12 -17.78
CA ASN A 38 -7.68 8.52 -17.44
C ASN A 38 -8.96 9.31 -17.11
N SER A 39 -10.08 9.00 -17.77
CA SER A 39 -11.37 9.63 -17.51
C SER A 39 -11.90 9.27 -16.12
N GLU A 40 -11.80 8.00 -15.73
CA GLU A 40 -12.22 7.51 -14.41
C GLU A 40 -11.33 8.11 -13.31
N VAL A 41 -10.01 8.12 -13.49
CA VAL A 41 -9.08 8.75 -12.54
C VAL A 41 -9.41 10.22 -12.33
N ASN A 42 -9.68 10.97 -13.41
CA ASN A 42 -10.06 12.38 -13.32
C ASN A 42 -11.41 12.58 -12.62
N THR A 43 -12.39 11.74 -12.94
CA THR A 43 -13.73 11.79 -12.33
C THR A 43 -13.66 11.50 -10.84
N LEU A 44 -12.97 10.44 -10.45
CA LEU A 44 -12.77 10.05 -9.06
C LEU A 44 -11.96 11.10 -8.29
N THR A 45 -10.90 11.65 -8.90
CA THR A 45 -10.13 12.74 -8.30
C THR A 45 -11.00 13.97 -8.00
N ASN A 46 -11.90 14.34 -8.91
CA ASN A 46 -12.80 15.46 -8.69
C ASN A 46 -13.83 15.18 -7.59
N GLN A 47 -14.36 13.96 -7.51
CA GLN A 47 -15.24 13.54 -6.42
C GLN A 47 -14.53 13.59 -5.07
N ILE A 48 -13.30 13.08 -5.00
CA ILE A 48 -12.47 13.13 -3.79
C ILE A 48 -12.22 14.57 -3.36
N LYS A 49 -11.84 15.46 -4.29
CA LYS A 49 -11.67 16.89 -3.99
C LYS A 49 -12.94 17.53 -3.44
N ALA A 50 -14.09 17.24 -4.04
CA ALA A 50 -15.38 17.75 -3.55
C ALA A 50 -15.72 17.23 -2.16
N LEU A 51 -15.41 15.95 -1.87
CA LEU A 51 -15.55 15.38 -0.53
C LEU A 51 -14.63 16.08 0.47
N THR A 52 -13.34 16.22 0.16
CA THR A 52 -12.37 16.91 1.02
C THR A 52 -12.75 18.35 1.30
N GLN A 53 -13.29 19.08 0.32
CA GLN A 53 -13.80 20.45 0.54
C GLN A 53 -14.99 20.49 1.51
N LYS A 54 -15.83 19.44 1.52
CA LYS A 54 -17.02 19.39 2.36
C LYS A 54 -16.76 18.87 3.77
N SER A 55 -15.88 17.88 3.93
CA SER A 55 -15.64 17.20 5.20
C SER A 55 -14.30 17.55 5.86
N HIS A 56 -13.42 18.24 5.14
CA HIS A 56 -11.99 18.44 5.49
C HIS A 56 -11.14 17.17 5.47
N ALA A 57 -11.76 15.98 5.50
CA ALA A 57 -11.07 14.70 5.43
C ALA A 57 -10.32 14.54 4.11
N GLN A 58 -9.07 14.08 4.22
CA GLN A 58 -8.22 13.82 3.07
C GLN A 58 -8.29 12.35 2.69
N LEU A 59 -9.11 12.05 1.68
CA LEU A 59 -9.24 10.72 1.10
C LEU A 59 -8.18 10.51 0.01
N VAL A 60 -7.50 9.37 0.06
CA VAL A 60 -6.56 8.88 -0.96
C VAL A 60 -6.97 7.48 -1.37
N VAL A 61 -6.95 7.22 -2.68
CA VAL A 61 -7.20 5.89 -3.25
C VAL A 61 -5.91 5.31 -3.82
N LEU A 62 -5.60 4.06 -3.49
CA LEU A 62 -4.46 3.30 -4.01
C LEU A 62 -4.94 1.99 -4.63
N VAL A 63 -4.63 1.79 -5.91
CA VAL A 63 -4.88 0.53 -6.62
C VAL A 63 -3.53 -0.13 -6.90
N VAL A 64 -3.34 -1.32 -6.34
CA VAL A 64 -2.15 -2.16 -6.51
C VAL A 64 -2.54 -3.53 -7.05
N GLU A 65 -1.61 -4.17 -7.76
CA GLU A 65 -1.82 -5.52 -8.30
C GLU A 65 -1.81 -6.58 -7.19
N THR A 66 -0.95 -6.38 -6.19
CA THR A 66 -0.76 -7.30 -5.08
C THR A 66 -0.16 -6.59 -3.86
N THR A 67 -0.42 -7.13 -2.68
CA THR A 67 0.23 -6.76 -1.41
C THR A 67 1.34 -7.74 -1.03
N GLY A 68 1.68 -8.67 -1.94
CA GLY A 68 2.63 -9.75 -1.68
C GLY A 68 2.05 -10.70 -0.62
N ASP A 69 2.87 -11.02 0.39
CA ASP A 69 2.46 -11.89 1.50
C ASP A 69 1.76 -11.13 2.64
N GLU A 70 1.65 -9.81 2.52
CA GLU A 70 0.94 -9.00 3.51
C GLU A 70 -0.56 -9.04 3.27
N THR A 71 -1.31 -9.04 4.38
CA THR A 71 -2.73 -8.72 4.34
C THR A 71 -2.95 -7.30 3.80
N ILE A 72 -4.14 -7.04 3.27
CA ILE A 72 -4.49 -5.72 2.76
C ILE A 72 -4.39 -4.65 3.87
N GLU A 73 -4.74 -5.00 5.10
CA GLU A 73 -4.64 -4.12 6.26
C GLU A 73 -3.18 -3.79 6.59
N GLN A 74 -2.29 -4.78 6.62
CA GLN A 74 -0.86 -4.55 6.87
C GLN A 74 -0.23 -3.64 5.82
N TYR A 75 -0.50 -3.92 4.54
CA TYR A 75 0.00 -3.08 3.45
C TYR A 75 -0.57 -1.66 3.54
N ALA A 76 -1.89 -1.53 3.74
CA ALA A 76 -2.56 -0.24 3.89
C ALA A 76 -2.01 0.56 5.08
N THR A 77 -1.75 -0.08 6.22
CA THR A 77 -1.12 0.58 7.39
C THR A 77 0.25 1.14 7.03
N ARG A 78 1.12 0.38 6.36
CA ARG A 78 2.45 0.90 5.96
C ARG A 78 2.36 2.06 4.98
N VAL A 79 1.46 1.97 4.01
CA VAL A 79 1.21 3.05 3.06
C VAL A 79 0.71 4.28 3.80
N PHE A 80 -0.25 4.12 4.71
CA PHE A 80 -0.81 5.21 5.52
C PHE A 80 0.27 5.87 6.40
N ASP A 81 1.09 5.06 7.08
CA ASP A 81 2.18 5.56 7.94
C ASP A 81 3.24 6.35 7.16
N SER A 82 3.52 5.92 5.92
CA SER A 82 4.47 6.57 5.02
C SER A 82 3.90 7.83 4.38
N TRP A 83 2.64 7.81 3.95
CA TRP A 83 2.01 8.93 3.24
C TRP A 83 1.45 9.99 4.17
N LYS A 84 1.02 9.59 5.37
CA LYS A 84 0.42 10.44 6.39
C LYS A 84 -0.67 11.34 5.80
N PRO A 85 -1.69 10.78 5.11
CA PRO A 85 -2.76 11.59 4.58
C PRO A 85 -3.51 12.26 5.74
N GLY A 86 -4.07 13.45 5.48
CA GLY A 86 -4.84 14.19 6.48
C GLY A 86 -4.04 15.29 7.15
N ASP A 87 -4.75 16.04 7.99
CA ASP A 87 -4.16 17.08 8.81
C ASP A 87 -3.70 16.51 10.16
N LYS A 88 -2.48 16.85 10.56
CA LYS A 88 -1.85 16.34 11.79
C LYS A 88 -2.67 16.58 13.07
N ASP A 89 -3.49 17.63 13.10
CA ASP A 89 -4.26 17.98 14.29
C ASP A 89 -5.68 17.37 14.25
N ARG A 90 -6.17 17.01 13.06
CA ARG A 90 -7.51 16.46 12.87
C ARG A 90 -7.52 14.95 12.69
N ASP A 91 -6.40 14.36 12.29
CA ASP A 91 -6.25 12.92 11.99
C ASP A 91 -7.36 12.42 11.05
N ASP A 92 -7.65 13.23 10.02
CA ASP A 92 -8.79 13.05 9.10
C ASP A 92 -8.37 12.41 7.77
N GLY A 93 -7.25 11.69 7.78
CA GLY A 93 -6.75 10.92 6.66
C GLY A 93 -7.54 9.63 6.45
N VAL A 94 -7.87 9.32 5.20
CA VAL A 94 -8.48 8.04 4.82
C VAL A 94 -7.73 7.47 3.62
N LEU A 95 -7.26 6.23 3.74
CA LEU A 95 -6.70 5.46 2.62
C LEU A 95 -7.68 4.36 2.23
N ARG A 96 -7.88 4.17 0.92
CA ARG A 96 -8.75 3.14 0.36
C ARG A 96 -8.14 2.45 -0.85
#